data_AF-A0A1Y3Z1T6-F1
#
_entry.id   AF-A0A1Y3Z1T6-F1
#
_cell.length_a   1.000
_cell.length_b   1.000
_cell.length_c   1.000
_cell.angle_alpha   90.00
_cell.angle_beta   90.00
_cell.angle_gamma   90.00
#
_symmetry.space_group_name_H-M   'P 1'
#
loop_
_entity.id
_entity.type
_entity.pdbx_description
1 polymer ?
#
loop_
_entity_poly.entity_id
_entity_poly.type
_entity_poly.pdbx_seq_one_letter_code
_entity_poly.pdbx_strand_id
1 'polypeptide(L)'
;MKKLKQFREGGFIVCLPQKPKLDTGVINKLQCQLMCSTNNIIVHVAQAYDYLIRGISIVDDNGDLVTSLDNDLEKKLVVVGSDLNLWYALLQSDIEDEAISIETIPSRYMRF
;
A
#
# COMPACT_ATOMS: atom_id res chain seq x y z
N MET A 1 -11.04 -9.88 -1.43
CA MET A 1 -9.68 -9.77 -2.00
C MET A 1 -9.79 -9.53 -3.49
N LYS A 2 -9.12 -8.50 -4.01
CA LYS A 2 -8.99 -8.25 -5.46
C LYS A 2 -7.51 -8.28 -5.83
N LYS A 3 -7.18 -8.55 -7.10
CA LYS A 3 -5.79 -8.41 -7.57
C LYS A 3 -5.42 -6.94 -7.72
N LEU A 4 -4.14 -6.60 -7.55
CA LEU A 4 -3.67 -5.22 -7.70
C LEU A 4 -3.97 -4.69 -9.11
N LYS A 5 -3.88 -5.54 -10.14
CA LYS A 5 -4.25 -5.15 -11.51
C LYS A 5 -5.70 -4.66 -11.60
N GLN A 6 -6.64 -5.46 -11.11
CA GLN A 6 -8.07 -5.13 -11.07
C GLN A 6 -8.35 -3.89 -10.23
N PHE A 7 -7.50 -3.66 -9.22
CA PHE A 7 -7.58 -2.51 -8.34
C PHE A 7 -7.21 -1.22 -9.10
N ARG A 8 -6.08 -1.23 -9.82
CA ARG A 8 -5.66 -0.10 -10.67
C ARG A 8 -6.62 0.15 -11.84
N GLU A 9 -7.10 -0.90 -12.51
CA GLU A 9 -8.11 -0.79 -13.57
C GLU A 9 -9.42 -0.17 -13.09
N GLY A 10 -9.75 -0.32 -11.80
CA GLY A 10 -10.88 0.36 -11.15
C GLY A 10 -10.66 1.85 -10.90
N GLY A 11 -9.48 2.39 -11.23
CA GLY A 11 -9.09 3.77 -11.00
C GLY A 11 -8.71 4.07 -9.54
N PHE A 12 -8.38 3.04 -8.76
CA PHE A 12 -7.87 3.26 -7.40
C PHE A 12 -6.39 3.62 -7.41
N ILE A 13 -6.03 4.52 -6.49
CA ILE A 13 -4.67 5.04 -6.33
C ILE A 13 -4.10 4.49 -5.01
N VAL A 14 -2.87 3.97 -5.08
CA VAL A 14 -2.16 3.50 -3.90
C VAL A 14 -1.32 4.65 -3.34
N CYS A 15 -1.70 5.09 -2.15
CA CYS A 15 -1.05 6.13 -1.39
C CYS A 15 -0.09 5.54 -0.33
N LEU A 16 0.84 6.36 0.12
CA LEU A 16 1.82 6.01 1.15
C LEU A 16 1.85 7.07 2.25
N PRO A 17 2.18 6.73 3.50
CA PRO A 17 2.53 7.73 4.50
C PRO A 17 3.67 8.60 4.00
N GLN A 18 3.60 9.93 4.19
CA GLN A 18 4.60 10.88 3.70
C GLN A 18 6.01 10.60 4.27
N LYS A 19 6.08 10.05 5.49
CA LYS A 19 7.32 9.66 6.16
C LYS A 19 7.24 8.18 6.55
N PRO A 20 7.40 7.25 5.59
CA PRO A 20 7.30 5.83 5.87
C PRO A 20 8.50 5.39 6.73
N LYS A 21 8.24 4.56 7.75
CA LYS A 21 9.30 3.90 8.51
C LYS A 21 9.70 2.63 7.78
N LEU A 22 10.84 2.68 7.09
CA LEU A 22 11.35 1.56 6.29
C LEU A 22 12.55 0.90 6.97
N ASP A 23 12.63 -0.42 6.84
CA ASP A 23 13.77 -1.21 7.26
C ASP A 23 14.38 -1.90 6.04
N THR A 24 15.53 -1.39 5.59
CA THR A 24 16.23 -1.92 4.41
C THR A 24 16.65 -3.38 4.57
N GLY A 25 16.99 -3.81 5.79
CA GLY A 25 17.33 -5.21 6.06
C GLY A 25 16.12 -6.13 5.86
N VAL A 26 14.94 -5.70 6.32
CA VAL A 26 13.68 -6.41 6.09
C VAL A 26 13.31 -6.40 4.61
N ILE A 27 13.42 -5.27 3.92
CA ILE A 27 13.14 -5.15 2.47
C ILE A 27 14.00 -6.15 1.67
N ASN A 28 15.32 -6.18 1.90
CA ASN A 28 16.22 -7.09 1.20
C ASN A 28 15.87 -8.56 1.46
N LYS A 29 15.50 -8.90 2.71
CA LYS A 29 15.05 -10.25 3.04
C LYS A 29 13.76 -10.61 2.31
N LEU A 30 12.79 -9.70 2.25
CA LEU A 30 11.52 -9.89 1.54
C LEU A 30 11.76 -10.07 0.03
N GLN A 31 12.65 -9.31 -0.59
CA GLN A 31 13.02 -9.48 -1.99
C GLN A 31 13.56 -10.89 -2.28
N CYS A 32 14.45 -11.41 -1.44
CA CYS A 32 14.92 -12.78 -1.58
C CYS A 32 13.77 -13.81 -1.47
N GLN A 33 12.83 -13.59 -0.55
CA GLN A 33 11.67 -14.48 -0.39
C GLN A 33 10.71 -14.42 -1.57
N LEU A 34 10.52 -13.23 -2.15
CA LEU A 34 9.70 -12.98 -3.33
C LEU A 34 10.29 -13.67 -4.58
N MET A 35 11.62 -13.73 -4.71
CA MET A 35 12.28 -14.46 -5.81
C MET A 35 12.13 -15.98 -5.70
N CYS A 36 12.06 -16.52 -4.48
CA CYS A 36 12.09 -17.96 -4.25
C CYS A 36 10.72 -18.61 -4.05
N SER A 37 9.65 -17.84 -3.87
CA SER A 37 8.33 -18.39 -3.52
C SER A 37 7.19 -17.84 -4.38
N THR A 38 6.29 -18.73 -4.79
CA THR A 38 4.96 -18.44 -5.38
C THR A 38 3.89 -18.36 -4.30
N ASN A 39 4.19 -17.70 -3.17
CA ASN A 39 3.19 -17.49 -2.14
C ASN A 39 2.13 -16.48 -2.61
N ASN A 40 0.90 -16.60 -2.09
CA ASN A 40 -0.11 -15.57 -2.26
C ASN A 40 0.36 -14.31 -1.54
N ILE A 41 0.88 -13.33 -2.30
CA ILE A 41 1.27 -12.03 -1.80
C ILE A 41 0.00 -11.24 -1.53
N ILE A 42 -0.16 -10.77 -0.29
CA ILE A 42 -1.28 -9.93 0.13
C ILE A 42 -0.71 -8.65 0.71
N VAL A 43 -1.17 -7.52 0.20
CA VAL A 43 -0.87 -6.18 0.73
C VAL A 43 -2.14 -5.61 1.34
N HIS A 44 -2.04 -5.21 2.61
CA HIS A 44 -3.12 -4.61 3.35
C HIS A 44 -3.17 -3.10 3.15
N VAL A 45 -4.37 -2.60 2.89
CA VAL A 45 -4.61 -1.19 2.59
C VAL A 45 -5.76 -0.62 3.43
N ALA A 46 -5.73 0.68 3.62
CA ALA A 46 -6.66 1.49 4.39
C ALA A 46 -7.32 2.56 3.52
N GLN A 47 -8.47 3.09 3.92
CA GLN A 47 -8.99 4.29 3.27
C GLN A 47 -8.11 5.50 3.61
N ALA A 48 -7.80 6.36 2.63
CA ALA A 48 -7.04 7.59 2.86
C ALA A 48 -7.69 8.48 3.92
N TYR A 49 -9.02 8.55 3.93
CA TYR A 49 -9.79 9.28 4.94
C TYR A 49 -9.42 8.88 6.38
N ASP A 50 -9.22 7.58 6.65
CA ASP A 50 -8.89 7.08 7.99
C ASP A 50 -7.54 7.57 8.50
N TYR A 51 -6.59 7.83 7.59
CA TYR A 51 -5.28 8.39 7.92
C TYR A 51 -5.38 9.90 8.15
N LEU A 52 -6.12 10.60 7.29
CA LEU A 52 -6.28 12.06 7.37
C LEU A 52 -6.99 12.50 8.66
N ILE A 53 -8.07 11.82 9.08
CA ILE A 53 -8.75 12.14 10.34
C ILE A 53 -7.88 11.93 11.59
N ARG A 54 -6.80 11.14 11.46
CA ARG A 54 -5.80 10.90 12.52
C ARG A 54 -4.62 11.85 12.45
N GLY A 55 -4.63 12.81 11.52
CA GLY A 55 -3.55 13.78 11.31
C GLY A 55 -2.29 13.16 10.68
N ILE A 56 -2.40 11.99 10.04
CA ILE A 56 -1.28 11.35 9.37
C ILE A 56 -1.22 11.84 7.93
N SER A 57 -0.12 12.52 7.58
CA SER A 57 0.12 12.97 6.20
C SER A 57 0.44 11.78 5.30
N ILE A 58 -0.22 11.72 4.16
CA ILE A 58 -0.04 10.71 3.13
C ILE A 58 0.18 11.39 1.77
N VAL A 59 0.82 10.67 0.86
CA VAL A 59 1.08 11.08 -0.52
C VAL A 59 0.50 10.07 -1.50
N ASP A 60 0.14 10.51 -2.69
CA ASP A 60 -0.30 9.63 -3.77
C ASP A 60 0.88 8.98 -4.52
N ASP A 61 0.59 8.31 -5.63
CA ASP A 61 1.57 7.62 -6.46
C ASP A 61 2.52 8.58 -7.22
N ASN A 62 2.16 9.85 -7.35
CA ASN A 62 3.03 10.90 -7.88
C ASN A 62 3.88 11.57 -6.79
N GLY A 63 3.59 11.28 -5.51
CA GLY A 63 4.24 11.90 -4.36
C GLY A 63 3.59 13.20 -3.91
N ASP A 64 2.43 13.55 -4.46
CA ASP A 64 1.69 14.74 -4.07
C ASP A 64 0.90 14.51 -2.77
N LEU A 65 0.81 15.54 -1.94
CA LEU A 65 0.07 15.46 -0.68
C LEU A 65 -1.43 15.26 -0.95
N VAL A 66 -1.98 14.21 -0.35
CA VAL A 66 -3.42 13.95 -0.38
C VAL A 66 -4.11 14.77 0.70
N THR A 67 -5.23 15.38 0.35
CA THR A 67 -6.04 16.15 1.29
C THR A 67 -7.48 15.66 1.34
N SER A 68 -8.22 16.09 2.35
CA SER A 68 -9.66 15.79 2.43
C SER A 68 -10.50 16.51 1.37
N LEU A 69 -9.89 17.40 0.57
CA LEU A 69 -10.53 18.14 -0.51
C LEU A 69 -10.37 17.45 -1.87
N ASP A 70 -9.62 16.36 -1.94
CA ASP A 70 -9.40 15.60 -3.16
C ASP A 70 -10.73 14.95 -3.59
N ASN A 71 -11.17 15.22 -4.82
CA ASN A 71 -12.46 14.75 -5.34
C ASN A 71 -12.56 13.21 -5.45
N ASP A 72 -11.41 12.55 -5.54
CA ASP A 72 -11.24 11.10 -5.71
C ASP A 72 -10.76 10.43 -4.41
N LEU A 73 -10.91 11.07 -3.25
CA LEU A 73 -10.43 10.53 -1.97
C LEU A 73 -10.95 9.12 -1.67
N GLU A 74 -12.17 8.77 -2.10
CA GLU A 74 -12.75 7.42 -1.96
C GLU A 74 -12.01 6.33 -2.74
N LYS A 75 -11.22 6.73 -3.76
CA LYS A 75 -10.38 5.85 -4.57
C LYS A 75 -8.93 5.81 -4.09
N LYS A 76 -8.56 6.61 -3.10
CA LYS A 76 -7.21 6.68 -2.54
C LYS A 76 -7.11 5.74 -1.35
N LEU A 77 -6.27 4.71 -1.49
CA LEU A 77 -6.01 3.73 -0.43
C LEU A 77 -4.56 3.78 0.02
N VAL A 78 -4.34 3.76 1.33
CA VAL A 78 -3.01 3.86 1.92
C VAL A 78 -2.50 2.48 2.28
N VAL A 79 -1.26 2.14 1.89
CA VAL A 79 -0.58 0.93 2.37
C VAL A 79 -0.41 1.01 3.89
N VAL A 80 -0.87 -0.01 4.59
CA VAL A 80 -0.80 -0.06 6.05
C VAL A 80 0.65 -0.15 6.50
N GLY A 81 0.97 0.47 7.64
CA GLY A 81 2.34 0.57 8.16
C GLY A 81 3.08 -0.76 8.26
N SER A 82 2.38 -1.84 8.63
CA SER A 82 2.94 -3.20 8.72
C SER A 82 3.48 -3.75 7.40
N ASP A 83 2.93 -3.25 6.28
CA ASP A 83 3.16 -3.79 4.94
C ASP A 83 4.05 -2.88 4.11
N LEU A 84 4.50 -1.73 4.65
CA LEU A 84 5.36 -0.80 3.92
C LEU A 84 6.64 -1.47 3.41
N ASN A 85 7.33 -2.24 4.25
CA ASN A 85 8.53 -2.95 3.81
C ASN A 85 8.23 -3.95 2.70
N LEU A 86 7.08 -4.62 2.73
CA LEU A 86 6.63 -5.52 1.67
C LEU A 86 6.31 -4.76 0.39
N TRP A 87 5.58 -3.65 0.48
CA TRP A 87 5.26 -2.81 -0.66
C TRP A 87 6.51 -2.29 -1.36
N TYR A 88 7.50 -1.80 -0.61
CA TYR A 88 8.77 -1.35 -1.19
C TYR A 88 9.60 -2.50 -1.77
N ALA A 89 9.55 -3.69 -1.17
CA ALA A 89 10.16 -4.88 -1.77
C ALA A 89 9.51 -5.25 -3.11
N LEU A 90 8.18 -5.15 -3.20
CA LEU A 90 7.41 -5.42 -4.42
C LEU A 90 7.72 -4.42 -5.54
N LEU A 91 7.78 -3.12 -5.22
CA LEU A 91 8.15 -2.06 -6.19
C LEU A 91 9.53 -2.27 -6.82
N GLN A 92 10.42 -3.01 -6.15
CA GLN A 92 11.77 -3.32 -6.61
C GLN A 92 11.89 -4.75 -7.18
N SER A 93 10.78 -5.47 -7.33
CA SER A 93 10.71 -6.83 -7.85
C SER A 93 10.05 -6.85 -9.23
N ASP A 94 10.23 -7.94 -9.97
CA ASP A 94 9.60 -8.17 -11.28
C ASP A 94 8.25 -8.92 -11.17
N ILE A 95 7.54 -8.71 -10.05
CA ILE A 95 6.28 -9.39 -9.77
C ILE A 95 5.13 -8.61 -10.39
N GLU A 96 4.38 -9.27 -11.26
CA GLU A 96 3.21 -8.71 -11.92
C GLU A 96 2.07 -8.41 -10.93
N ASP A 97 1.31 -7.35 -11.22
CA ASP A 97 0.17 -6.88 -10.41
C ASP A 97 -0.94 -7.96 -10.25
N GLU A 98 -0.99 -8.94 -11.14
CA GLU A 98 -1.88 -10.11 -11.11
C GLU A 98 -1.51 -11.12 -10.02
N ALA A 99 -0.23 -11.17 -9.64
CA ALA A 99 0.24 -12.02 -8.55
C ALA A 99 -0.10 -11.40 -7.19
N ILE A 100 -0.19 -10.07 -7.11
CA ILE A 100 -0.40 -9.33 -5.86
C ILE A 100 -1.88 -9.22 -5.54
N SER A 101 -2.27 -9.61 -4.33
CA SER A 101 -3.63 -9.46 -3.82
C SER A 101 -3.72 -8.26 -2.88
N ILE A 102 -4.81 -7.53 -2.95
CA ILE A 102 -5.11 -6.38 -2.11
C ILE A 102 -6.27 -6.73 -1.18
N GLU A 103 -6.06 -6.43 0.10
CA GLU A 103 -7.06 -6.55 1.16
C GLU A 103 -7.26 -5.23 1.89
N THR A 104 -8.47 -4.67 1.79
CA THR A 104 -8.83 -3.48 2.54
C THR A 104 -9.16 -3.85 3.98
N ILE A 105 -8.40 -3.34 4.94
CA ILE A 105 -8.65 -3.59 6.36
C ILE A 105 -9.40 -2.40 7.00
N PRO A 106 -10.38 -2.65 7.88
CA PRO A 106 -11.06 -1.58 8.61
C PRO A 106 -10.10 -0.83 9.56
N SER A 107 -10.28 0.48 9.71
CA SER A 107 -9.41 1.33 10.55
C SER A 107 -9.36 0.96 12.02
N ARG A 108 -10.35 0.25 12.55
CA ARG A 108 -10.34 -0.30 13.92
C ARG A 108 -9.24 -1.34 14.17
N TYR A 109 -8.67 -1.93 13.11
CA TYR A 109 -7.60 -2.94 13.22
C TYR A 109 -6.20 -2.37 12.95
N MET A 110 -6.09 -1.10 12.57
CA MET A 110 -4.80 -0.47 12.29
C MET A 110 -4.12 -0.04 13.60
N ARG A 111 -2.88 -0.49 13.81
CA ARG A 111 -1.96 0.05 14.81
C ARG A 111 -1.04 1.02 14.09
N PHE A 112 -1.05 2.28 14.52
CA PHE A 112 -0.27 3.37 13.94
C PHE A 112 0.96 3.66 14.81
#